data_AF-U5FW54-F1
#
_entry.id   AF-U5FW54-F1
#
_cell.length_a   1.000
_cell.length_b   1.000
_cell.length_c   1.000
_cell.angle_alpha   90.00
_cell.angle_beta   90.00
_cell.angle_gamma   90.00
#
_symmetry.space_group_name_H-M   'P 1'
#
loop_
_entity.id
_entity.type
_entity.pdbx_description
1 polymer ?
#
loop_
_entity_poly.entity_id
_entity_poly.type
_entity_poly.pdbx_seq_one_letter_code
_entity_poly.pdbx_strand_id
1 'polypeptide(L)'
;MYSLAAHRFMLLTIFMALVSRSKAANAPSELMQDICKETAKSHGSYDDCASALELDPTADSADINKLAKITATASFKSALSELGEDPLSANYDSMVAGDDVQSCEDELARDKAQIPGITTRNNYGKLYSAIASVVTNHLPQIYILTSCMYNHK
;
A
#
# COMPACT_ATOMS: atom_id res chain seq x y z
N MET A 1 -27.19 -45.73 0.17
CA MET A 1 -27.80 -44.54 0.79
C MET A 1 -26.80 -44.01 1.82
N TYR A 2 -26.03 -42.97 1.50
CA TYR A 2 -25.11 -42.38 2.47
C TYR A 2 -25.91 -41.55 3.48
N SER A 3 -25.65 -41.72 4.77
CA SER A 3 -26.34 -41.00 5.83
C SER A 3 -26.08 -39.49 5.73
N LEU A 4 -27.12 -38.66 5.89
CA LEU A 4 -27.04 -37.20 5.88
C LEU A 4 -26.00 -36.65 6.87
N ALA A 5 -25.74 -37.38 7.96
CA ALA A 5 -24.72 -37.06 8.94
C ALA A 5 -23.29 -37.21 8.39
N ALA A 6 -23.02 -38.23 7.56
CA ALA A 6 -21.72 -38.46 6.95
C ALA A 6 -21.37 -37.37 5.91
N HIS A 7 -22.39 -36.85 5.21
CA HIS A 7 -22.20 -35.75 4.25
C HIS A 7 -21.88 -34.43 4.96
N ARG A 8 -22.52 -34.15 6.10
CA ARG A 8 -22.20 -32.98 6.93
C ARG A 8 -20.80 -33.06 7.52
N PHE A 9 -20.37 -34.24 7.95
CA PHE A 9 -19.02 -34.42 8.50
C PHE A 9 -17.94 -34.23 7.43
N MET A 10 -18.15 -34.77 6.21
CA MET A 10 -17.27 -34.53 5.07
C MET A 10 -17.20 -33.05 4.66
N LEU A 11 -18.34 -32.35 4.65
CA LEU A 11 -18.34 -30.92 4.32
C LEU A 11 -17.56 -30.10 5.37
N LEU A 12 -17.71 -30.41 6.66
CA LEU A 12 -16.99 -29.74 7.73
C LEU A 12 -15.47 -29.99 7.67
N THR A 13 -15.02 -31.20 7.37
CA THR A 13 -13.59 -31.50 7.23
C THR A 13 -12.98 -30.85 6.00
N ILE A 14 -13.71 -30.80 4.88
CA ILE A 14 -13.29 -30.08 3.66
C ILE A 14 -13.19 -28.58 3.96
N PHE A 15 -14.16 -28.00 4.67
CA PHE A 15 -14.15 -26.58 5.03
C PHE A 15 -12.97 -26.23 5.95
N MET A 16 -12.69 -27.06 6.96
CA MET A 16 -11.49 -26.88 7.81
C MET A 16 -10.19 -27.03 7.00
N ALA A 17 -10.09 -28.02 6.10
CA ALA A 17 -8.90 -28.21 5.27
C ALA A 17 -8.66 -27.05 4.28
N LEU A 18 -9.73 -26.44 3.75
CA LEU A 18 -9.65 -25.27 2.89
C LEU A 18 -9.17 -24.03 3.66
N VAL A 19 -9.68 -23.81 4.89
CA VAL A 19 -9.26 -22.72 5.77
C VAL A 19 -7.80 -22.88 6.23
N SER A 20 -7.33 -24.11 6.44
CA SER A 20 -5.91 -24.38 6.75
C SER A 20 -4.99 -24.16 5.56
N ARG A 21 -5.43 -24.45 4.32
CA ARG A 21 -4.63 -24.21 3.10
C ARG A 21 -4.47 -22.72 2.76
N SER A 22 -5.45 -21.87 3.09
CA SER A 22 -5.32 -20.42 2.93
C SER A 22 -4.25 -19.78 3.82
N LYS A 23 -3.70 -20.52 4.79
CA LYS A 23 -2.65 -20.07 5.72
C LYS A 23 -1.28 -20.70 5.47
N ALA A 24 -1.05 -21.34 4.33
CA ALA A 24 0.32 -21.61 3.90
C ALA A 24 0.96 -20.25 3.58
N ALA A 25 1.54 -19.60 4.60
CA ALA A 25 2.40 -18.45 4.42
C ALA A 25 3.55 -18.91 3.52
N ASN A 26 3.55 -18.44 2.27
CA ASN A 26 4.69 -18.64 1.40
C ASN A 26 5.88 -17.96 2.09
N ALA A 27 7.02 -18.63 2.14
CA ALA A 27 8.22 -18.02 2.70
C ALA A 27 8.51 -16.68 2.01
N PRO A 28 8.95 -15.64 2.74
CA PRO A 28 9.32 -14.36 2.16
C PRO A 28 10.25 -14.50 0.95
N SER A 29 9.93 -13.85 -0.16
CA SER A 29 10.82 -13.81 -1.33
C SER A 29 12.18 -13.21 -0.95
N GLU A 30 13.23 -13.53 -1.72
CA GLU A 30 14.55 -12.91 -1.55
C GLU A 30 14.46 -11.38 -1.66
N LEU A 31 13.64 -10.88 -2.60
CA LEU A 31 13.37 -9.45 -2.76
C LEU A 31 12.73 -8.82 -1.50
N MET A 32 11.79 -9.50 -0.84
CA MET A 32 11.20 -9.02 0.41
C MET A 32 12.22 -8.94 1.53
N GLN A 33 13.06 -9.96 1.62
CA GLN A 33 14.10 -10.04 2.64
C GLN A 33 15.10 -8.90 2.48
N ASP A 34 15.55 -8.64 1.26
CA ASP A 34 16.47 -7.54 0.95
C ASP A 34 15.83 -6.19 1.28
N ILE A 35 14.59 -5.97 0.85
CA ILE A 35 13.88 -4.71 1.10
C ILE A 35 13.69 -4.49 2.60
N CYS A 36 13.15 -5.47 3.33
CA CYS A 36 12.93 -5.29 4.76
C CYS A 36 14.24 -5.17 5.56
N LYS A 37 15.34 -5.77 5.08
CA LYS A 37 16.67 -5.61 5.69
C LYS A 37 17.24 -4.23 5.43
N GLU A 38 17.09 -3.67 4.23
CA GLU A 38 17.50 -2.28 3.94
C GLU A 38 16.62 -1.28 4.69
N THR A 39 15.29 -1.48 4.71
CA THR A 39 14.35 -0.65 5.48
C THR A 39 14.72 -0.59 6.95
N ALA A 40 15.03 -1.74 7.58
CA ALA A 40 15.43 -1.78 8.99
C ALA A 40 16.71 -0.99 9.31
N LYS A 41 17.52 -0.61 8.31
CA LYS A 41 18.69 0.27 8.52
C LYS A 41 18.30 1.74 8.68
N SER A 42 17.15 2.15 8.14
CA SER A 42 16.72 3.55 8.08
C SER A 42 15.40 3.82 8.83
N HIS A 43 14.50 2.84 8.96
CA HIS A 43 13.20 2.96 9.61
C HIS A 43 12.63 1.60 10.07
N GLY A 44 12.04 1.57 11.27
CA GLY A 44 11.32 0.39 11.78
C GLY A 44 12.19 -0.85 12.01
N SER A 45 11.55 -2.00 12.17
CA SER A 45 12.20 -3.31 12.23
C SER A 45 11.89 -4.15 11.00
N TYR A 46 12.71 -5.18 10.76
CA TYR A 46 12.43 -6.17 9.72
C TYR A 46 11.04 -6.79 9.89
N ASP A 47 10.66 -7.12 11.14
CA ASP A 47 9.39 -7.76 11.44
C ASP A 47 8.19 -6.83 11.20
N ASP A 48 8.34 -5.53 11.47
CA ASP A 48 7.32 -4.53 11.16
C ASP A 48 7.12 -4.41 9.63
N CYS A 49 8.22 -4.37 8.87
CA CYS A 49 8.18 -4.37 7.41
C CYS A 49 7.50 -5.61 6.85
N ALA A 50 7.93 -6.80 7.29
CA ALA A 50 7.35 -8.06 6.85
C ALA A 50 5.85 -8.13 7.17
N SER A 51 5.46 -7.76 8.39
CA SER A 51 4.06 -7.73 8.81
C SER A 51 3.22 -6.76 7.98
N ALA A 52 3.75 -5.57 7.68
CA ALA A 52 3.07 -4.59 6.84
C ALA A 52 2.85 -5.08 5.41
N LEU A 53 3.84 -5.77 4.83
CA LEU A 53 3.73 -6.36 3.50
C LEU A 53 2.76 -7.55 3.49
N GLU A 54 2.78 -8.40 4.52
CA GLU A 54 1.88 -9.56 4.65
C GLU A 54 0.40 -9.18 4.83
N LEU A 55 0.09 -7.96 5.29
CA LEU A 55 -1.28 -7.45 5.38
C LEU A 55 -1.94 -7.26 4.02
N ASP A 56 -1.16 -7.09 2.94
CA ASP A 56 -1.69 -7.02 1.59
C ASP A 56 -1.67 -8.43 0.96
N PRO A 57 -2.84 -9.07 0.72
CA PRO A 57 -2.90 -10.41 0.13
C PRO A 57 -2.37 -10.46 -1.33
N THR A 58 -2.06 -9.31 -1.92
CA THR A 58 -1.41 -9.18 -3.24
C THR A 58 0.09 -8.89 -3.16
N ALA A 59 0.66 -8.76 -1.97
CA ALA A 59 2.11 -8.63 -1.71
C ALA A 59 2.87 -9.95 -1.93
N ASP A 60 2.60 -10.62 -3.05
CA ASP A 60 3.50 -11.63 -3.56
C ASP A 60 4.82 -10.92 -3.91
N SER A 61 5.76 -11.01 -2.97
CA SER A 61 6.90 -10.13 -2.82
C SER A 61 8.02 -10.40 -3.81
N ALA A 62 7.79 -11.26 -4.80
CA ALA A 62 8.69 -11.48 -5.92
C ALA A 62 8.57 -10.42 -7.03
N ASP A 63 7.61 -9.48 -6.94
CA ASP A 63 7.34 -8.49 -7.99
C ASP A 63 7.40 -7.05 -7.44
N ILE A 64 8.47 -6.33 -7.78
CA ILE A 64 8.71 -4.93 -7.39
C ILE A 64 7.56 -3.99 -7.82
N ASN A 65 6.86 -4.31 -8.92
CA ASN A 65 5.73 -3.52 -9.41
C ASN A 65 4.49 -3.66 -8.52
N LYS A 66 4.32 -4.82 -7.88
CA LYS A 66 3.25 -5.00 -6.88
C LYS A 66 3.58 -4.21 -5.62
N LEU A 67 4.84 -4.24 -5.20
CA LEU A 67 5.29 -3.49 -4.04
C LEU A 67 5.11 -1.98 -4.20
N ALA A 68 5.48 -1.42 -5.36
CA ALA A 68 5.27 0.01 -5.66
C ALA A 68 3.79 0.43 -5.61
N LYS A 69 2.85 -0.47 -5.95
CA LYS A 69 1.41 -0.19 -5.80
C LYS A 69 0.96 -0.19 -4.35
N ILE A 70 1.53 -1.07 -3.53
CA ILE A 70 1.22 -1.16 -2.10
C ILE A 70 1.68 0.12 -1.42
N THR A 71 2.91 0.56 -1.69
CA THR A 71 3.46 1.80 -1.12
C THR A 71 2.68 3.03 -1.58
N ALA A 72 2.37 3.15 -2.87
CA ALA A 72 1.53 4.24 -3.37
C ALA A 72 0.14 4.27 -2.70
N THR A 73 -0.46 3.10 -2.48
CA THR A 73 -1.74 2.99 -1.76
C THR A 73 -1.62 3.40 -0.29
N ALA A 74 -0.53 3.04 0.36
CA ALA A 74 -0.24 3.43 1.74
C ALA A 74 -0.08 4.95 1.87
N SER A 75 0.68 5.58 0.96
CA SER A 75 0.86 7.02 0.92
C SER A 75 -0.45 7.78 0.70
N PHE A 76 -1.33 7.33 -0.21
CA PHE A 76 -2.65 7.94 -0.35
C PHE A 76 -3.55 7.78 0.89
N LYS A 77 -3.44 6.67 1.62
CA LYS A 77 -4.17 6.48 2.89
C LYS A 77 -3.63 7.41 3.98
N SER A 78 -2.31 7.57 4.05
CA SER A 78 -1.65 8.48 4.98
C SER A 78 -2.06 9.93 4.72
N ALA A 79 -2.00 10.37 3.46
CA ALA A 79 -2.50 11.67 3.04
C ALA A 79 -3.95 11.93 3.44
N LEU A 80 -4.81 10.91 3.32
CA LEU A 80 -6.22 11.02 3.73
C LEU A 80 -6.37 11.21 5.25
N SER A 81 -5.56 10.53 6.07
CA SER A 81 -5.60 10.73 7.54
C SER A 81 -5.09 12.11 7.96
N GLU A 82 -4.16 12.68 7.21
CA GLU A 82 -3.52 13.95 7.56
C GLU A 82 -4.28 15.17 7.04
N LEU A 83 -5.18 15.00 6.06
CA LEU A 83 -5.82 16.09 5.32
C LEU A 83 -6.49 17.15 6.21
N GLY A 84 -7.06 16.72 7.35
CA GLY A 84 -7.74 17.59 8.31
C GLY A 84 -6.88 18.09 9.46
N GLU A 85 -5.62 17.67 9.53
CA GLU A 85 -4.68 17.99 10.62
C GLU A 85 -3.50 18.81 10.09
N ASP A 86 -2.86 18.30 9.03
CA ASP A 86 -1.72 18.90 8.35
C ASP A 86 -1.86 18.74 6.83
N PRO A 87 -2.47 19.72 6.14
CA PRO A 87 -2.57 19.72 4.69
C PRO A 87 -1.23 19.71 3.94
N LEU A 88 -0.12 20.17 4.55
CA LEU A 88 1.21 20.10 3.93
C LEU A 88 1.76 18.67 3.98
N SER A 89 1.58 17.97 5.09
CA SER A 89 1.95 16.55 5.18
C SER A 89 1.11 15.72 4.19
N ALA A 90 -0.21 15.97 4.14
CA ALA A 90 -1.09 15.30 3.19
C ALA A 90 -0.71 15.58 1.71
N ASN A 91 -0.22 16.80 1.42
CA ASN A 91 0.32 17.15 0.11
C ASN A 91 1.57 16.31 -0.21
N TYR A 92 2.51 16.25 0.72
CA TYR A 92 3.75 15.51 0.59
C TYR A 92 3.50 14.02 0.33
N ASP A 93 2.65 13.38 1.15
CA ASP A 93 2.31 11.97 1.00
C ASP A 93 1.60 11.68 -0.33
N SER A 94 0.75 12.60 -0.79
CA SER A 94 0.13 12.48 -2.11
C SER A 94 1.15 12.54 -3.25
N MET A 95 2.21 13.34 -3.10
CA MET A 95 3.30 13.41 -4.08
C MET A 95 4.17 12.15 -4.07
N VAL A 96 4.51 11.63 -2.88
CA VAL A 96 5.22 10.34 -2.74
C VAL A 96 4.47 9.22 -3.46
N ALA A 97 3.14 9.16 -3.32
CA ALA A 97 2.33 8.18 -4.04
C ALA A 97 2.44 8.31 -5.58
N GLY A 98 2.62 9.53 -6.08
CA GLY A 98 2.84 9.82 -7.50
C GLY A 98 4.21 9.35 -8.00
N ASP A 99 5.26 9.57 -7.19
CA ASP A 99 6.62 9.12 -7.48
C ASP A 99 6.71 7.60 -7.49
N ASP A 100 6.04 6.91 -6.55
CA ASP A 100 6.00 5.45 -6.48
C ASP A 100 5.40 4.82 -7.74
N VAL A 101 4.27 5.34 -8.24
CA VAL A 101 3.68 4.83 -9.48
C VAL A 101 4.47 5.24 -10.72
N GLN A 102 5.24 6.33 -10.68
CA GLN A 102 6.19 6.68 -11.75
C GLN A 102 7.35 5.69 -11.78
N SER A 103 7.94 5.39 -10.63
CA SER A 103 8.99 4.38 -10.48
C SER A 103 8.53 3.05 -11.07
N CYS A 104 7.31 2.59 -10.75
CA CYS A 104 6.75 1.38 -11.35
C CYS A 104 6.68 1.42 -12.90
N GLU A 105 6.33 2.55 -13.52
CA GLU A 105 6.35 2.66 -14.98
C GLU A 105 7.77 2.61 -15.56
N ASP A 106 8.75 3.20 -14.87
CA ASP A 106 10.14 3.22 -15.30
C ASP A 106 10.75 1.81 -15.26
N GLU A 107 10.41 1.03 -14.24
CA GLU A 107 10.77 -0.38 -14.10
C GLU A 107 10.16 -1.23 -15.22
N LEU A 108 8.85 -1.07 -15.49
CA LEU A 108 8.17 -1.76 -16.60
C LEU A 108 8.82 -1.43 -17.95
N ALA A 109 9.15 -0.16 -18.17
CA ALA A 109 9.81 0.29 -19.39
C ALA A 109 11.21 -0.30 -19.54
N ARG A 110 12.02 -0.32 -18.46
CA ARG A 110 13.37 -0.89 -18.47
C ARG A 110 13.35 -2.39 -18.73
N ASP A 111 12.40 -3.10 -18.14
CA ASP A 111 12.24 -4.54 -18.29
C ASP A 111 11.52 -4.91 -19.61
N LYS A 112 11.11 -3.91 -20.39
CA LYS A 112 10.33 -4.05 -21.63
C LYS A 112 9.04 -4.84 -21.42
N ALA A 113 8.49 -4.77 -20.21
CA ALA A 113 7.25 -5.41 -19.83
C ALA A 113 6.07 -4.50 -20.23
N GLN A 114 5.12 -5.04 -20.99
CA GLN A 114 3.88 -4.34 -21.31
C GLN A 114 2.71 -5.01 -20.58
N ILE A 115 2.25 -4.36 -19.51
CA ILE A 115 1.10 -4.82 -18.75
C ILE A 115 0.07 -3.66 -18.73
N PRO A 116 -0.80 -3.56 -19.75
CA PRO A 116 -1.67 -2.38 -19.95
C PRO A 116 -2.53 -2.02 -18.73
N GLY A 117 -2.98 -3.03 -17.97
CA GLY A 117 -3.74 -2.82 -16.75
C GLY A 117 -2.94 -2.12 -15.64
N ILE A 118 -1.62 -2.33 -15.58
CA ILE A 118 -0.73 -1.64 -14.62
C ILE A 118 -0.50 -0.20 -15.09
N THR A 119 -0.11 -0.01 -16.34
CA THR A 119 0.09 1.33 -16.93
C THR A 119 -1.14 2.22 -16.78
N THR A 120 -2.32 1.68 -17.01
CA THR A 120 -3.57 2.44 -16.81
C THR A 120 -3.74 2.89 -15.36
N ARG A 121 -3.47 2.01 -14.39
CA ARG A 121 -3.58 2.34 -12.95
C ARG A 121 -2.51 3.33 -12.51
N ASN A 122 -1.28 3.19 -12.99
CA ASN A 122 -0.20 4.10 -12.67
C ASN A 122 -0.45 5.50 -13.22
N ASN A 123 -1.01 5.61 -14.44
CA ASN A 123 -1.46 6.89 -15.00
C ASN A 123 -2.54 7.56 -14.16
N TYR A 124 -3.52 6.79 -13.65
CA TYR A 124 -4.50 7.33 -12.71
C TYR A 124 -3.87 7.74 -11.37
N GLY A 125 -2.92 6.97 -10.85
CA GLY A 125 -2.18 7.31 -9.63
C GLY A 125 -1.47 8.66 -9.76
N LYS A 126 -0.75 8.89 -10.86
CA LYS A 126 -0.11 10.20 -11.14
C LYS A 126 -1.13 11.34 -11.23
N LEU A 127 -2.25 11.09 -11.91
CA LEU A 127 -3.32 12.07 -12.03
C LEU A 127 -3.90 12.44 -10.65
N TYR A 128 -4.20 11.45 -9.80
CA TYR A 128 -4.71 11.68 -8.45
C TYR A 128 -3.69 12.38 -7.56
N SER A 129 -2.41 12.01 -7.64
CA SER A 129 -1.32 12.71 -6.95
C SER A 129 -1.27 14.20 -7.33
N ALA A 130 -1.33 14.52 -8.62
CA ALA A 130 -1.33 15.90 -9.10
C ALA A 130 -2.58 16.69 -8.65
N ILE A 131 -3.77 16.07 -8.73
CA ILE A 131 -5.03 16.69 -8.26
C ILE A 131 -4.94 16.95 -6.75
N ALA A 132 -4.55 15.94 -5.97
CA ALA A 132 -4.40 16.06 -4.53
C ALA A 132 -3.41 17.18 -4.18
N SER A 133 -2.28 17.27 -4.89
CA SER A 133 -1.30 18.32 -4.67
C SER A 133 -1.86 19.73 -4.87
N VAL A 134 -2.61 19.94 -5.96
CA VAL A 134 -3.30 21.22 -6.20
C VAL A 134 -4.34 21.50 -5.11
N VAL A 135 -5.16 20.52 -4.75
CA VAL A 135 -6.24 20.68 -3.76
C VAL A 135 -5.67 21.02 -2.37
N THR A 136 -4.68 20.29 -1.89
CA THR A 136 -4.09 20.51 -0.57
C THR A 136 -3.40 21.88 -0.46
N ASN A 137 -2.84 22.40 -1.56
CA ASN A 137 -2.29 23.76 -1.60
C ASN A 137 -3.34 24.86 -1.46
N HIS A 138 -4.62 24.55 -1.71
CA HIS A 138 -5.74 25.46 -1.48
C HIS A 138 -6.38 25.29 -0.10
N LEU A 139 -5.97 24.30 0.69
CA LEU A 139 -6.48 24.13 2.05
C LEU A 139 -5.83 25.13 3.01
N PRO A 140 -6.60 25.69 3.95
CA PRO A 140 -6.04 26.56 4.96
C PRO A 140 -5.10 25.76 5.85
N GLN A 141 -3.87 26.25 5.98
CA GLN A 141 -2.89 25.65 6.88
C GLN A 141 -3.35 25.85 8.32
N ILE A 142 -3.76 24.76 8.99
CA ILE A 142 -4.29 24.79 10.35
C ILE A 142 -3.24 25.38 11.33
N TYR A 143 -1.96 25.16 11.05
CA TYR A 143 -0.86 25.76 11.79
C TYR A 143 -0.78 27.31 11.65
N ILE A 144 -1.16 27.86 10.49
CA ILE A 144 -1.21 29.32 10.30
C ILE A 144 -2.44 29.90 11.01
N LEU A 145 -3.59 29.24 10.93
CA LEU A 145 -4.81 29.70 11.59
C LEU A 145 -4.69 29.71 13.11
N THR A 146 -4.08 28.69 13.71
CA THR A 146 -3.82 28.66 15.16
C THR A 146 -2.85 29.75 15.58
N SER A 147 -1.80 30.03 14.80
CA SER A 147 -0.86 31.13 15.07
C SER A 147 -1.52 32.52 14.94
N CYS A 148 -2.41 32.71 13.97
CA CYS A 148 -3.20 33.95 13.86
C CYS A 148 -4.18 34.11 15.04
N MET A 149 -4.81 33.03 15.51
CA MET A 149 -5.73 33.10 16.66
C MET A 149 -5.00 33.32 18.00
N TYR A 150 -3.76 32.87 18.15
CA TYR A 150 -2.97 33.05 19.37
C TYR A 150 -2.36 34.46 19.51
N ASN A 151 -2.04 35.13 18.40
CA ASN A 151 -1.38 36.45 18.41
C ASN A 151 -2.37 37.64 18.51
N HIS A 152 -3.67 37.38 18.66
CA HIS A 152 -4.72 38.40 18.82
C HIS A 152 -5.43 38.35 20.18
N LYS A 153 -4.79 37.78 21.22
CA LYS A 153 -5.24 37.91 22.62
C LYS A 153 -4.45 38.97 23.38
#